data_AF-A0A416WMV1-F1
#
_entry.id   AF-A0A416WMV1-F1
#
_cell.length_a   1.000
_cell.length_b   1.000
_cell.length_c   1.000
_cell.angle_alpha   90.00
_cell.angle_beta   90.00
_cell.angle_gamma   90.00
#
_symmetry.space_group_name_H-M   'P 1'
#
loop_
_entity.id
_entity.type
_entity.pdbx_description
1 polymer ?
#
loop_
_entity_poly.entity_id
_entity_poly.type
_entity_poly.pdbx_seq_one_letter_code
_entity_poly.pdbx_strand_id
1 'polypeptide(L)'
;MGLPDGSRGFKFNARKAAIGSFSHYFHQRKLGKLKNVELAKEWAVCKPDEKNGWVHKYELDITNLKILDFQQYNVLAWLAELMKHREAAGTNRYRILAKEFVRDNIDIEILEELLSLGGLGIQYCIKSELAYSKLEEIDAELMSVNYNEFNDKYNQRDVVARKNMRELVNSDANKVINVFSTLFER
;
A
#
# COMPACT_ATOMS: atom_id res chain seq x y z
N MET A 1 -21.78 44.67 12.72
CA MET A 1 -22.16 43.24 12.81
C MET A 1 -22.52 42.81 11.40
N GLY A 2 -21.82 41.81 10.85
CA GLY A 2 -22.06 41.31 9.48
C GLY A 2 -20.76 40.94 8.77
N LEU A 3 -20.15 39.82 9.16
CA LEU A 3 -19.14 39.15 8.35
C LEU A 3 -19.87 38.42 7.19
N PRO A 4 -19.43 38.55 5.93
CA PRO A 4 -20.01 37.80 4.83
C PRO A 4 -19.42 36.37 4.77
N ASP A 5 -20.32 35.40 4.59
CA ASP A 5 -20.15 34.17 3.79
C ASP A 5 -18.80 33.43 3.99
N GLY A 6 -18.68 32.40 4.83
CA GLY A 6 -19.68 31.36 5.12
C GLY A 6 -19.53 30.17 4.18
N SER A 7 -18.41 29.44 4.32
CA SER A 7 -18.18 28.08 3.78
C SER A 7 -17.90 27.95 2.28
N ARG A 8 -16.77 28.51 1.83
CA ARG A 8 -15.88 27.76 0.94
C ARG A 8 -15.35 26.57 1.74
N GLY A 9 -16.14 25.48 1.75
CA GLY A 9 -15.71 24.21 2.28
C GLY A 9 -14.35 23.86 1.69
N PHE A 10 -13.36 23.70 2.56
CA PHE A 10 -12.10 23.06 2.21
C PHE A 10 -12.45 21.64 1.76
N LYS A 11 -12.81 21.48 0.49
CA LYS A 11 -12.70 20.22 -0.23
C LYS A 11 -11.21 19.98 -0.42
N PHE A 12 -10.51 19.69 0.67
CA PHE A 12 -9.28 18.93 0.59
C PHE A 12 -9.71 17.61 -0.03
N ASN A 13 -9.33 17.42 -1.27
CA ASN A 13 -9.77 16.31 -2.10
C ASN A 13 -9.15 15.04 -1.49
N ALA A 14 -9.88 14.45 -0.55
CA ALA A 14 -9.58 13.23 0.20
C ALA A 14 -9.58 11.97 -0.69
N ARG A 15 -9.11 12.11 -1.94
CA ARG A 15 -8.82 11.05 -2.91
C ARG A 15 -7.36 10.61 -2.89
N LYS A 16 -6.51 11.29 -2.13
CA LYS A 16 -5.13 10.86 -1.84
C LYS A 16 -5.01 10.47 -0.37
N ALA A 17 -5.81 9.50 0.07
CA ALA A 17 -5.28 8.61 1.09
C ALA A 17 -3.92 8.11 0.55
N ALA A 18 -2.89 7.99 1.40
CA ALA A 18 -1.61 7.37 1.07
C ALA A 18 -1.75 5.85 0.81
N ILE A 19 -2.79 5.48 0.07
CA ILE A 19 -3.14 4.16 -0.46
C ILE A 19 -3.39 4.36 -1.96
N GLY A 20 -2.45 4.99 -2.64
CA GLY A 20 -2.49 5.26 -4.07
C GLY A 20 -1.09 5.21 -4.63
N SER A 21 -0.92 4.53 -5.75
CA SER A 21 0.33 4.41 -6.52
C SER A 21 0.75 5.77 -7.07
N PHE A 22 1.34 6.57 -6.20
CA PHE A 22 2.30 7.61 -6.51
C PHE A 22 3.42 7.37 -5.48
N SER A 23 4.65 7.31 -5.93
CA SER A 23 5.77 6.90 -5.08
C SER A 23 6.00 7.90 -3.94
N HIS A 24 5.53 7.59 -2.74
CA HIS A 24 5.78 8.39 -1.53
C HIS A 24 6.85 7.70 -0.69
N TYR A 25 7.89 8.46 -0.34
CA TYR A 25 8.97 8.07 0.57
C TYR A 25 8.69 8.69 1.94
N PHE A 26 8.60 7.87 3.00
CA PHE A 26 8.26 8.31 4.35
C PHE A 26 9.45 8.20 5.30
N HIS A 27 9.69 9.27 6.07
CA HIS A 27 10.66 9.29 7.16
C HIS A 27 9.92 9.50 8.50
N GLN A 28 10.09 8.58 9.45
CA GLN A 28 9.52 8.69 10.79
C GLN A 28 10.54 9.30 11.75
N ARG A 29 10.27 10.46 12.36
CA ARG A 29 11.09 10.96 13.48
C ARG A 29 10.76 10.21 14.80
N LYS A 30 11.14 8.93 14.85
CA LYS A 30 11.77 8.22 16.00
C LYS A 30 12.10 6.75 15.70
N LEU A 31 12.03 6.30 14.44
CA LEU A 31 12.54 5.00 14.01
C LEU A 31 13.34 5.20 12.73
N GLY A 32 14.65 5.39 12.90
CA GLY A 32 15.59 5.37 11.80
C GLY A 32 15.60 4.00 11.14
N LYS A 33 15.13 3.95 9.90
CA LYS A 33 15.62 3.03 8.86
C LYS A 33 15.11 3.54 7.52
N LEU A 34 16.02 4.07 6.71
CA LEU A 34 15.79 4.33 5.29
C LEU A 34 15.29 3.04 4.64
N LYS A 35 14.01 3.00 4.23
CA LYS A 35 13.47 1.86 3.48
C LYS A 35 13.32 2.25 2.02
N ASN A 36 14.43 2.00 1.32
CA ASN A 36 14.59 1.76 -0.11
C ASN A 36 13.95 2.79 -1.07
N VAL A 37 14.65 3.91 -1.27
CA VAL A 37 14.34 4.91 -2.31
C VAL A 37 14.24 4.29 -3.71
N GLU A 38 15.08 3.31 -4.04
CA GLU A 38 15.05 2.66 -5.36
C GLU A 38 13.73 1.94 -5.61
N LEU A 39 13.19 1.30 -4.58
CA LEU A 39 11.86 0.71 -4.66
C LEU A 39 10.80 1.76 -4.96
N ALA A 40 10.83 2.89 -4.25
CA ALA A 40 9.91 3.99 -4.49
C ALA A 40 10.00 4.45 -5.96
N LYS A 41 11.22 4.62 -6.50
CA LYS A 41 11.43 4.97 -7.91
C LYS A 41 10.81 3.96 -8.88
N GLU A 42 10.93 2.65 -8.64
CA GLU A 42 10.25 1.63 -9.47
C GLU A 42 8.73 1.78 -9.45
N TRP A 43 8.12 2.01 -8.29
CA TRP A 43 6.69 2.25 -8.17
C TRP A 43 6.24 3.57 -8.82
N ALA A 44 7.12 4.58 -8.87
CA ALA A 44 6.85 5.87 -9.48
C ALA A 44 6.55 5.79 -10.99
N VAL A 45 7.03 4.73 -11.65
CA VAL A 45 6.95 4.53 -13.10
C VAL A 45 6.16 3.29 -13.49
N CYS A 46 5.24 2.85 -12.62
CA CYS A 46 4.42 1.66 -12.84
C CYS A 46 3.40 1.77 -13.98
N LYS A 47 3.05 3.01 -14.39
CA LYS A 47 2.10 3.25 -15.46
C LYS A 47 2.82 3.49 -16.79
N PRO A 48 2.52 2.70 -17.83
CA PRO A 48 3.27 2.73 -19.08
C PRO A 48 3.05 3.96 -19.97
N ASP A 49 2.04 4.77 -19.67
CA ASP A 49 1.69 5.98 -20.40
C ASP A 49 2.32 7.27 -19.83
N GLU A 50 2.99 7.20 -18.68
CA GLU A 50 3.65 8.35 -18.05
C GLU A 50 5.13 8.48 -18.48
N LYS A 51 5.52 9.64 -19.01
CA LYS A 51 6.90 9.89 -19.47
C LYS A 51 7.94 9.89 -18.35
N ASN A 52 7.55 10.27 -17.12
CA ASN A 52 8.41 10.33 -15.94
C ASN A 52 7.57 10.04 -14.69
N GLY A 53 8.20 9.42 -13.69
CA GLY A 53 7.65 9.27 -12.34
C GLY A 53 8.17 10.34 -11.37
N TRP A 54 7.57 10.41 -10.18
CA TRP A 54 8.01 11.30 -9.11
C TRP A 54 8.09 10.56 -7.79
N VAL A 55 9.17 10.79 -7.05
CA VAL A 55 9.30 10.36 -5.64
C VAL A 55 9.30 11.59 -4.76
N HIS A 56 8.28 11.69 -3.92
CA HIS A 56 8.16 12.72 -2.90
C HIS A 56 8.67 12.19 -1.57
N LYS A 57 9.30 13.04 -0.75
CA LYS A 57 9.65 12.69 0.64
C LYS A 57 8.76 13.44 1.61
N TYR A 58 8.29 12.73 2.63
CA TYR A 58 7.54 13.30 3.73
C TYR A 58 8.16 12.96 5.08
N GLU A 59 8.02 13.89 6.02
CA GLU A 59 8.23 13.65 7.44
C GLU A 59 6.90 13.70 8.18
N LEU A 60 6.71 12.75 9.09
CA LEU A 60 5.54 12.68 9.96
C LEU A 60 5.97 12.85 11.42
N ASP A 61 5.52 13.92 12.06
CA ASP A 61 5.63 14.07 13.52
C ASP A 61 4.61 13.14 14.20
N ILE A 62 5.12 12.11 14.86
CA ILE A 62 4.29 11.12 15.56
C ILE A 62 3.93 11.52 16.99
N THR A 63 4.38 12.68 17.46
CA THR A 63 4.11 13.14 18.83
C THR A 63 2.61 13.23 19.06
N ASN A 64 2.12 12.62 20.14
CA ASN A 64 0.70 12.58 20.49
C ASN A 64 -0.23 11.90 19.46
N LEU A 65 0.32 11.18 18.47
CA LEU A 65 -0.49 10.34 17.58
C LEU A 65 -0.68 8.95 18.18
N LYS A 66 -1.89 8.40 18.02
CA LYS A 66 -2.14 6.99 18.26
C LYS A 66 -1.70 6.20 17.04
N ILE A 67 -0.76 5.29 17.22
CA ILE A 67 -0.23 4.43 16.16
C ILE A 67 -0.81 3.04 16.34
N LEU A 68 -1.42 2.51 15.28
CA LEU A 68 -1.82 1.12 15.18
C LEU A 68 -0.83 0.40 14.27
N ASP A 69 -0.05 -0.52 14.84
CA ASP A 69 0.91 -1.32 14.09
C ASP A 69 0.26 -2.62 13.59
N PHE A 70 -0.11 -2.64 12.31
CA PHE A 70 -0.74 -3.82 11.69
C PHE A 70 0.17 -5.05 11.63
N GLN A 71 1.49 -4.91 11.82
CA GLN A 71 2.40 -6.07 11.91
C GLN A 71 2.15 -6.93 13.16
N GLN A 72 1.42 -6.40 14.15
CA GLN A 72 1.03 -7.11 15.36
C GLN A 72 -0.31 -7.85 15.20
N TYR A 73 -0.95 -7.72 14.04
CA TYR A 73 -2.24 -8.33 13.73
C TYR A 73 -2.06 -9.37 12.62
N ASN A 74 -3.01 -10.29 12.54
CA ASN A 74 -3.02 -11.27 11.47
C ASN A 74 -3.35 -10.63 10.10
N VAL A 75 -3.05 -11.37 9.05
CA VAL A 75 -3.30 -10.96 7.65
C VAL A 75 -4.76 -10.58 7.36
N LEU A 76 -5.73 -11.14 8.10
CA LEU A 76 -7.15 -10.85 7.89
C LEU A 76 -7.52 -9.44 8.36
N ALA A 77 -6.93 -8.97 9.46
CA ALA A 77 -7.12 -7.59 9.91
C ALA A 77 -6.64 -6.59 8.85
N TRP A 78 -5.50 -6.90 8.21
CA TRP A 78 -4.97 -6.10 7.11
C TRP A 78 -5.85 -6.16 5.87
N LEU A 79 -6.30 -7.36 5.47
CA LEU A 79 -7.19 -7.54 4.33
C LEU A 79 -8.51 -6.76 4.51
N ALA A 80 -9.08 -6.81 5.71
CA ALA A 80 -10.31 -6.09 6.06
C ALA A 80 -10.12 -4.57 5.95
N GLU A 81 -9.00 -4.03 6.44
CA GLU A 81 -8.72 -2.59 6.35
C GLU A 81 -8.48 -2.16 4.89
N LEU A 82 -7.75 -2.96 4.12
CA LEU A 82 -7.56 -2.71 2.69
C LEU A 82 -8.89 -2.67 1.93
N MET A 83 -9.76 -3.64 2.17
CA MET A 83 -11.05 -3.73 1.47
C MET A 83 -11.98 -2.55 1.80
N LYS A 84 -11.88 -1.97 2.99
CA LYS A 84 -12.70 -0.82 3.41
C LYS A 84 -12.26 0.50 2.76
N HIS A 85 -10.96 0.67 2.53
CA HIS A 85 -10.39 1.99 2.24
C HIS A 85 -9.70 2.10 0.88
N ARG A 86 -9.53 0.99 0.14
CA ARG A 86 -8.86 1.01 -1.16
C ARG A 86 -9.82 0.73 -2.29
N GLU A 87 -10.26 1.78 -2.99
CA GLU A 87 -10.94 1.62 -4.28
C GLU A 87 -9.99 0.89 -5.25
N ALA A 88 -10.44 -0.27 -5.76
CA ALA A 88 -9.65 -1.14 -6.59
C ALA A 88 -10.22 -1.16 -8.01
N ALA A 89 -9.38 -0.92 -9.02
CA ALA A 89 -9.67 -1.48 -10.34
C ALA A 89 -9.76 -3.00 -10.23
N GLY A 90 -10.60 -3.62 -11.06
CA GLY A 90 -10.95 -5.03 -10.90
C GLY A 90 -9.80 -6.03 -10.99
N THR A 91 -8.63 -5.58 -11.46
CA THR A 91 -7.44 -6.37 -11.78
C THR A 91 -6.38 -6.36 -10.67
N ASN A 92 -6.61 -5.65 -9.56
CA ASN A 92 -5.63 -5.58 -8.46
C ASN A 92 -5.44 -6.93 -7.75
N ARG A 93 -4.18 -7.30 -7.50
CA ARG A 93 -3.77 -8.61 -6.94
C ARG A 93 -4.47 -8.98 -5.63
N TYR A 94 -4.56 -8.05 -4.68
CA TYR A 94 -5.25 -8.32 -3.40
C TYR A 94 -6.74 -8.61 -3.57
N ARG A 95 -7.40 -8.08 -4.61
CA ARG A 95 -8.82 -8.37 -4.90
C ARG A 95 -9.00 -9.79 -5.44
N ILE A 96 -8.06 -10.25 -6.26
CA ILE A 96 -8.00 -11.63 -6.73
C ILE A 96 -7.75 -12.55 -5.54
N LEU A 97 -6.72 -12.29 -4.74
CA LEU A 97 -6.37 -13.10 -3.57
C LEU A 97 -7.49 -13.16 -2.53
N ALA A 98 -8.13 -12.03 -2.20
CA ALA A 98 -9.29 -12.01 -1.31
C ALA A 98 -10.43 -12.88 -1.82
N LYS A 99 -10.70 -12.80 -3.14
CA LYS A 99 -11.76 -13.58 -3.77
C LYS A 99 -11.44 -15.08 -3.75
N GLU A 100 -10.20 -15.47 -4.05
CA GLU A 100 -9.78 -16.87 -4.02
C GLU A 100 -9.74 -17.42 -2.59
N PHE A 101 -9.35 -16.60 -1.60
CA PHE A 101 -9.42 -16.96 -0.18
C PHE A 101 -10.86 -17.20 0.29
N VAL A 102 -11.80 -16.28 -0.03
CA VAL A 102 -13.23 -16.43 0.33
C VAL A 102 -13.88 -17.63 -0.38
N ARG A 103 -13.32 -18.08 -1.50
CA ARG A 103 -13.76 -19.29 -2.24
C ARG A 103 -13.13 -20.57 -1.74
N ASP A 104 -12.37 -20.51 -0.65
CA ASP A 104 -11.63 -21.63 -0.10
C ASP A 104 -10.58 -22.23 -1.04
N ASN A 105 -10.03 -21.43 -1.96
CA ASN A 105 -8.95 -21.87 -2.86
C ASN A 105 -7.54 -21.58 -2.31
N ILE A 106 -7.45 -20.79 -1.24
CA ILE A 106 -6.19 -20.34 -0.64
C ILE A 106 -6.23 -20.63 0.85
N ASP A 107 -5.21 -21.32 1.33
CA ASP A 107 -4.98 -21.51 2.75
C ASP A 107 -4.51 -20.20 3.42
N ILE A 108 -5.03 -19.90 4.61
CA ILE A 108 -4.63 -18.69 5.36
C ILE A 108 -3.13 -18.64 5.64
N GLU A 109 -2.48 -19.80 5.80
CA GLU A 109 -1.06 -19.91 6.12
C GLU A 109 -0.16 -19.33 5.02
N ILE A 110 -0.62 -19.32 3.76
CA ILE A 110 0.13 -18.75 2.63
C ILE A 110 -0.37 -17.35 2.22
N LEU A 111 -1.49 -16.90 2.77
CA LEU A 111 -2.15 -15.65 2.35
C LEU A 111 -1.26 -14.42 2.63
N GLU A 112 -0.56 -14.41 3.76
CA GLU A 112 0.35 -13.31 4.11
C GLU A 112 1.52 -13.20 3.12
N GLU A 113 2.11 -14.33 2.75
CA GLU A 113 3.18 -14.38 1.75
C GLU A 113 2.66 -13.91 0.38
N LEU A 114 1.51 -14.42 -0.06
CA LEU A 114 0.89 -14.05 -1.33
C LEU A 114 0.63 -12.53 -1.42
N LEU A 115 0.14 -11.92 -0.35
CA LEU A 115 -0.11 -10.48 -0.29
C LEU A 115 1.18 -9.64 -0.21
N SER A 116 2.26 -10.22 0.28
CA SER A 116 3.58 -9.58 0.39
C SER A 116 4.39 -9.61 -0.91
N LEU A 117 4.02 -10.46 -1.88
CA LEU A 117 4.71 -10.58 -3.16
C LEU A 117 4.75 -9.25 -3.93
N GLY A 118 5.87 -9.03 -4.63
CA GLY A 118 6.10 -7.82 -5.42
C GLY A 118 6.62 -6.62 -4.63
N GLY A 119 6.97 -6.80 -3.35
CA GLY A 119 7.73 -5.83 -2.59
C GLY A 119 7.04 -4.48 -2.48
N LEU A 120 5.91 -4.45 -1.78
CA LEU A 120 5.12 -3.23 -1.55
C LEU A 120 5.80 -2.24 -0.59
N GLY A 121 6.87 -2.66 0.09
CA GLY A 121 7.48 -1.89 1.17
C GLY A 121 6.57 -1.80 2.40
N ILE A 122 6.93 -0.94 3.35
CA ILE A 122 6.03 -0.60 4.45
C ILE A 122 5.03 0.43 3.96
N GLN A 123 3.76 0.20 4.24
CA GLN A 123 2.67 1.11 3.93
C GLN A 123 2.17 1.78 5.22
N TYR A 124 1.87 3.07 5.10
CA TYR A 124 1.29 3.87 6.18
C TYR A 124 -0.08 4.37 5.78
N CYS A 125 -1.06 4.25 6.69
CA CYS A 125 -2.39 4.81 6.50
C CYS A 125 -2.59 5.96 7.48
N ILE A 126 -2.80 7.17 6.96
CA ILE A 126 -3.09 8.37 7.76
C ILE A 126 -4.62 8.58 7.76
N LYS A 127 -5.23 8.56 8.94
CA LYS A 127 -6.70 8.52 9.08
C LYS A 127 -7.33 9.77 9.70
N SER A 128 -6.57 10.61 10.41
CA SER A 128 -7.11 11.76 11.15
C SER A 128 -6.54 13.07 10.66
N GLU A 129 -7.33 14.14 10.73
CA GLU A 129 -6.90 15.51 10.40
C GLU A 129 -5.64 15.91 11.17
N LEU A 130 -5.57 15.56 12.47
CA LEU A 130 -4.38 15.81 13.30
C LEU A 130 -3.12 15.13 12.75
N ALA A 131 -3.23 13.90 12.23
CA ALA A 131 -2.10 13.22 11.65
C ALA A 131 -1.71 13.83 10.29
N TYR A 132 -2.68 14.26 9.48
CA TYR A 132 -2.40 14.99 8.24
C TYR A 132 -1.76 16.36 8.50
N SER A 133 -2.17 17.10 9.53
CA SER A 133 -1.56 18.39 9.89
C SER A 133 -0.12 18.26 10.40
N LYS A 134 0.33 17.04 10.71
CA LYS A 134 1.69 16.70 11.17
C LYS A 134 2.54 16.07 10.08
N LEU A 135 2.01 15.97 8.85
CA LEU A 135 2.72 15.48 7.68
C LEU A 135 3.29 16.67 6.91
N GLU A 136 4.60 16.72 6.78
CA GLU A 136 5.30 17.76 6.02
C GLU A 136 6.00 17.15 4.80
N GLU A 137 5.80 17.74 3.64
CA GLU A 137 6.58 17.41 2.44
C GLU A 137 7.94 18.09 2.51
N ILE A 138 8.99 17.35 2.14
CA ILE A 138 10.33 17.89 1.98
C ILE A 138 10.54 18.13 0.49
N ASP A 139 10.06 19.27 0.01
CA ASP A 139 10.11 19.65 -1.42
C ASP A 139 11.53 19.62 -1.99
N ALA A 140 12.53 19.96 -1.16
CA ALA A 140 13.95 19.92 -1.53
C ALA A 140 14.47 18.51 -1.88
N GLU A 141 13.73 17.46 -1.51
CA GLU A 141 14.05 16.05 -1.80
C GLU A 141 13.09 15.43 -2.82
N LEU A 142 12.33 16.24 -3.56
CA LEU A 142 11.55 15.77 -4.71
C LEU A 142 12.50 15.23 -5.80
N MET A 143 12.30 13.97 -6.17
CA MET A 143 13.10 13.32 -7.22
C MET A 143 12.23 13.01 -8.44
N SER A 144 12.65 13.49 -9.61
CA SER A 144 12.14 12.98 -10.88
C SER A 144 12.72 11.61 -11.17
N VAL A 145 11.90 10.69 -11.64
CA VAL A 145 12.30 9.33 -12.01
C VAL A 145 12.17 9.18 -13.51
N ASN A 146 13.28 8.82 -14.16
CA ASN A 146 13.27 8.48 -15.58
C ASN A 146 12.50 7.16 -15.77
N TYR A 147 11.45 7.20 -16.58
CA TYR A 147 10.62 6.03 -16.85
C TYR A 147 11.45 4.86 -17.40
N ASN A 148 12.28 5.08 -18.41
CA ASN A 148 13.04 4.01 -19.08
C ASN A 148 14.08 3.35 -18.16
N GLU A 149 14.61 4.08 -17.18
CA GLU A 149 15.61 3.54 -16.26
C GLU A 149 15.00 2.59 -15.21
N PHE A 150 13.78 2.87 -14.78
CA PHE A 150 13.14 2.16 -13.66
C PHE A 150 11.98 1.25 -14.07
N ASN A 151 11.38 1.48 -15.25
CA ASN A 151 10.23 0.70 -15.67
C ASN A 151 10.59 -0.76 -15.98
N ASP A 152 11.76 -1.01 -16.57
CA ASP A 152 12.25 -2.39 -16.77
C ASP A 152 12.37 -3.15 -15.45
N LYS A 153 12.90 -2.50 -14.41
CA LYS A 153 13.01 -3.07 -13.06
C LYS A 153 11.62 -3.34 -12.46
N TYR A 154 10.71 -2.37 -12.57
CA TYR A 154 9.32 -2.52 -12.14
C TYR A 154 8.62 -3.71 -12.85
N ASN A 155 8.73 -3.79 -14.17
CA ASN A 155 8.11 -4.84 -14.97
C ASN A 155 8.69 -6.22 -14.64
N GLN A 156 10.02 -6.34 -14.52
CA GLN A 156 10.67 -7.57 -14.09
C GLN A 156 10.15 -8.02 -12.73
N ARG A 157 10.03 -7.09 -11.78
CA ARG A 157 9.48 -7.36 -10.45
C ARG A 157 8.02 -7.81 -10.50
N ASP A 158 7.16 -7.14 -11.28
CA ASP A 158 5.75 -7.53 -11.42
C ASP A 158 5.62 -8.92 -12.06
N VAL A 159 6.41 -9.22 -13.09
CA VAL A 159 6.47 -10.55 -13.73
C VAL A 159 6.89 -11.62 -12.73
N VAL A 160 7.96 -11.39 -11.98
CA VAL A 160 8.45 -12.32 -10.95
C VAL A 160 7.40 -12.48 -9.85
N ALA A 161 6.80 -11.40 -9.36
CA ALA A 161 5.76 -11.47 -8.34
C ALA A 161 4.55 -12.30 -8.78
N ARG A 162 4.12 -12.15 -10.04
CA ARG A 162 3.03 -12.95 -10.62
C ARG A 162 3.42 -14.40 -10.83
N LYS A 163 4.67 -14.66 -11.22
CA LYS A 163 5.22 -16.02 -11.35
C LYS A 163 5.21 -16.70 -9.98
N ASN A 164 5.82 -16.10 -8.98
CA ASN A 164 5.90 -16.62 -7.61
C ASN A 164 4.51 -16.81 -7.01
N MET A 165 3.57 -15.90 -7.29
CA MET A 165 2.17 -16.06 -6.86
C MET A 165 1.57 -17.35 -7.44
N ARG A 166 1.72 -17.59 -8.74
CA ARG A 166 1.21 -18.82 -9.36
C ARG A 166 1.91 -20.07 -8.82
N GLU A 167 3.21 -20.02 -8.62
CA GLU A 167 3.98 -21.14 -8.09
C GLU A 167 3.55 -21.48 -6.66
N LEU A 168 3.42 -20.48 -5.79
CA LEU A 168 2.99 -20.67 -4.40
C LEU A 168 1.57 -21.22 -4.31
N VAL A 169 0.63 -20.68 -5.09
CA VAL A 169 -0.77 -21.16 -5.13
C VAL A 169 -0.86 -22.62 -5.58
N ASN A 170 0.00 -23.06 -6.50
CA ASN A 170 0.01 -24.43 -7.03
C ASN A 170 0.97 -25.37 -6.29
N SER A 171 1.59 -24.92 -5.19
CA SER A 171 2.54 -25.72 -4.42
C SER A 171 1.85 -26.49 -3.30
N ASP A 172 2.54 -27.49 -2.76
CA ASP A 172 2.09 -28.27 -1.59
C ASP A 172 1.95 -27.40 -0.31
N ALA A 173 2.47 -26.17 -0.32
CA ALA A 173 2.26 -25.22 0.78
C ALA A 173 0.80 -24.73 0.83
N ASN A 174 0.11 -24.66 -0.32
CA ASN A 174 -1.32 -24.37 -0.37
C ASN A 174 -2.12 -25.64 -0.01
N LYS A 175 -2.20 -25.94 1.28
CA LYS A 175 -2.85 -27.18 1.77
C LYS A 175 -4.36 -27.18 1.61
N VAL A 176 -4.97 -26.00 1.53
CA VAL A 176 -6.42 -25.81 1.44
C VAL A 176 -7.13 -26.50 2.63
N ILE A 177 -6.55 -26.37 3.84
CA ILE A 177 -7.10 -26.92 5.08
C ILE A 177 -7.66 -25.77 5.93
N ASN A 178 -6.87 -24.73 6.17
CA ASN A 178 -7.28 -23.56 6.95
C ASN A 178 -7.80 -22.47 6.01
N VAL A 179 -8.94 -22.76 5.39
CA VAL A 179 -9.62 -21.89 4.41
C VAL A 179 -10.74 -21.08 5.06
N PHE A 180 -11.26 -20.06 4.37
CA PHE A 180 -12.22 -19.10 4.93
C PHE A 180 -13.41 -19.75 5.64
N SER A 181 -14.07 -20.75 5.03
CA SER A 181 -15.23 -21.43 5.63
C SER A 181 -14.90 -22.13 6.96
N THR A 182 -13.73 -22.76 7.05
CA THR A 182 -13.31 -23.52 8.23
C THR A 182 -12.91 -22.65 9.44
N LEU A 183 -12.67 -21.35 9.23
CA LEU A 183 -12.23 -20.44 10.30
C LEU A 183 -13.34 -20.13 11.32
N PHE A 184 -14.60 -20.34 10.95
CA PHE A 184 -15.78 -20.02 11.77
C PHE A 184 -16.47 -21.25 12.35
N GLU A 185 -16.03 -22.46 12.00
CA GLU A 185 -16.62 -23.72 12.46
C GLU A 185 -16.06 -24.20 13.81
N ARG A 186 -15.48 -23.28 14.60
CA ARG A 186 -14.91 -23.56 15.93
C ARG A 186 -15.82 -23.10 17.06
#